data_AF-A0A820G6D0-F1
#
_entry.id   AF-A0A820G6D0-F1
#
_cell.length_a   1.000
_cell.length_b   1.000
_cell.length_c   1.000
_cell.angle_alpha   90.00
_cell.angle_beta   90.00
_cell.angle_gamma   90.00
#
_symmetry.space_group_name_H-M   'P 1'
#
loop_
_entity.id
_entity.type
_entity.pdbx_description
1 polymer ?
#
loop_
_entity_poly.entity_id
_entity_poly.type
_entity_poly.pdbx_seq_one_letter_code
_entity_poly.pdbx_strand_id
1 'polypeptide(L)'
;KIIQALNEYTNNHPTYSAIVDSLLNGDTKYQIMDAKRTYRDLSIHYEKIDSTSKLILKLADNDKTSDNRYAILCRNIRTYSLQSLQSFAISTKRIPTEDDIKRACDEKKRLENERMAQFASTIPGLSGYGSGIPVKLEPFVHQYYQVTQFLEQAKLDGRREDIESLEMNLKELERAINAIQHK
;
A
#
# COMPACT_ATOMS: atom_id res chain seq x y z
N LYS A 1 -8.69 -29.94 -8.86
CA LYS A 1 -8.73 -28.81 -9.82
C LYS A 1 -9.47 -27.59 -9.25
N ILE A 2 -10.76 -27.65 -8.86
CA ILE A 2 -11.45 -26.51 -8.23
C ILE A 2 -10.81 -26.07 -6.91
N ILE A 3 -10.55 -27.01 -6.00
CA ILE A 3 -9.93 -26.73 -4.70
C ILE A 3 -8.57 -26.04 -4.88
N GLN A 4 -7.78 -26.49 -5.86
CA GLN A 4 -6.50 -25.87 -6.19
C GLN A 4 -6.69 -24.41 -6.66
N ALA A 5 -7.63 -24.17 -7.58
CA ALA A 5 -7.91 -22.82 -8.07
C ALA A 5 -8.46 -21.90 -6.96
N LEU A 6 -9.25 -22.43 -6.02
CA LEU A 6 -9.72 -21.70 -4.83
C LEU A 6 -8.55 -21.33 -3.90
N ASN A 7 -7.62 -22.25 -3.66
CA ASN A 7 -6.44 -21.98 -2.84
C ASN A 7 -5.52 -20.95 -3.51
N GLU A 8 -5.30 -21.06 -4.81
CA GLU A 8 -4.52 -20.08 -5.58
C GLU A 8 -5.15 -18.68 -5.52
N TYR A 9 -6.48 -18.58 -5.67
CA TYR A 9 -7.19 -17.32 -5.49
C TYR A 9 -7.02 -16.76 -4.06
N THR A 10 -7.23 -17.60 -3.05
CA THR A 10 -7.16 -17.21 -1.64
C THR A 10 -5.76 -16.72 -1.24
N ASN A 11 -4.71 -17.31 -1.80
CA ASN A 11 -3.33 -16.90 -1.55
C ASN A 11 -2.93 -15.62 -2.29
N ASN A 12 -3.46 -15.41 -3.51
CA ASN A 12 -3.09 -14.26 -4.33
C ASN A 12 -3.90 -12.99 -3.98
N HIS A 13 -5.08 -13.14 -3.39
CA HIS A 13 -5.98 -12.02 -3.08
C HIS A 13 -5.39 -11.01 -2.06
N PRO A 14 -4.76 -11.43 -0.94
CA PRO A 14 -4.09 -10.49 -0.03
C PRO A 14 -2.99 -9.68 -0.70
N THR A 15 -2.24 -10.30 -1.62
CA THR A 15 -1.18 -9.62 -2.39
C THR A 15 -1.77 -8.53 -3.28
N TYR A 16 -2.88 -8.81 -3.97
CA TYR A 16 -3.59 -7.79 -4.74
C TYR A 16 -4.09 -6.65 -3.85
N SER A 17 -4.72 -6.98 -2.72
CA SER A 17 -5.22 -5.96 -1.78
C SER A 17 -4.08 -5.05 -1.31
N ALA A 18 -2.94 -5.62 -0.91
CA ALA A 18 -1.78 -4.87 -0.46
C ALA A 18 -1.22 -3.93 -1.55
N ILE A 19 -1.19 -4.38 -2.81
CA ILE A 19 -0.75 -3.55 -3.94
C ILE A 19 -1.72 -2.37 -4.12
N VAL A 20 -3.03 -2.63 -4.15
CA VAL A 20 -4.05 -1.58 -4.32
C VAL A 20 -4.00 -0.57 -3.18
N ASP A 21 -3.87 -1.04 -1.94
CA ASP A 21 -3.76 -0.18 -0.77
C ASP A 21 -2.51 0.72 -0.85
N SER A 22 -1.37 0.15 -1.22
CA SER A 22 -0.12 0.89 -1.39
C SER A 22 -0.24 1.97 -2.48
N LEU A 23 -0.84 1.63 -3.62
CA LEU A 23 -1.09 2.58 -4.73
C LEU A 23 -2.04 3.72 -4.31
N LEU A 24 -3.11 3.40 -3.58
CA LEU A 24 -4.07 4.40 -3.09
C LEU A 24 -3.51 5.27 -1.96
N ASN A 25 -2.47 4.81 -1.26
CA ASN A 25 -1.74 5.60 -0.27
C ASN A 25 -0.62 6.45 -0.89
N GLY A 26 -0.44 6.41 -2.22
CA GLY A 26 0.60 7.17 -2.91
C GLY A 26 2.01 6.61 -2.69
N ASP A 27 2.14 5.33 -2.34
CA ASP A 27 3.43 4.66 -2.24
C ASP A 27 3.98 4.31 -3.64
N THR A 28 5.30 4.37 -3.78
CA THR A 28 6.01 4.04 -5.02
C THR A 28 6.52 2.59 -5.07
N LYS A 29 6.21 1.79 -4.03
CA LYS A 29 6.66 0.40 -3.91
C LYS A 29 6.13 -0.48 -5.05
N TYR A 30 4.93 -0.19 -5.54
CA TYR A 30 4.28 -0.93 -6.61
C TYR A 30 3.85 0.01 -7.73
N GLN A 31 3.73 -0.54 -8.93
CA GLN A 31 3.22 0.16 -10.09
C GLN A 31 1.82 -0.32 -10.45
N ILE A 32 1.08 0.50 -11.20
CA ILE A 32 -0.24 0.11 -11.72
C ILE A 32 -0.19 -1.21 -12.52
N MET A 33 0.95 -1.49 -13.17
CA MET A 33 1.17 -2.73 -13.92
C MET A 33 1.18 -3.96 -13.02
N ASP A 34 1.66 -3.83 -11.78
CA ASP A 34 1.64 -4.92 -10.78
C ASP A 34 0.21 -5.22 -10.35
N ALA A 35 -0.60 -4.17 -10.10
CA ALA A 35 -2.02 -4.32 -9.79
C ALA A 35 -2.77 -5.01 -10.94
N LYS A 36 -2.52 -4.58 -12.19
CA LYS A 36 -3.11 -5.17 -13.40
C LYS A 36 -2.72 -6.64 -13.59
N ARG A 37 -1.46 -6.99 -13.34
CA ARG A 37 -0.97 -8.38 -13.44
C ARG A 37 -1.66 -9.26 -12.40
N THR A 38 -1.62 -8.87 -11.13
CA THR A 38 -2.22 -9.67 -10.05
C THR A 38 -3.73 -9.79 -10.21
N TYR A 39 -4.42 -8.74 -10.68
CA TYR A 39 -5.85 -8.81 -11.01
C TYR A 39 -6.14 -9.78 -12.16
N ARG A 40 -5.31 -9.80 -13.20
CA ARG A 40 -5.45 -10.77 -14.30
C ARG A 40 -5.31 -12.20 -13.79
N ASP A 41 -4.33 -12.47 -12.95
CA ASP A 41 -4.12 -13.81 -12.38
C ASP A 41 -5.33 -14.23 -11.55
N LEU A 42 -5.86 -13.35 -10.70
CA LEU A 42 -7.11 -13.59 -9.96
C LEU A 42 -8.30 -13.88 -10.90
N SER A 43 -8.44 -13.14 -11.99
CA SER A 43 -9.49 -13.36 -13.00
C SER A 43 -9.37 -14.74 -13.65
N ILE A 44 -8.16 -15.20 -13.96
CA ILE A 44 -7.92 -16.54 -14.52
C ILE A 44 -8.36 -17.63 -13.53
N HIS A 45 -8.04 -17.49 -12.24
CA HIS A 45 -8.47 -18.46 -11.23
C HIS A 45 -10.00 -18.44 -11.05
N TYR A 46 -10.61 -17.25 -11.06
CA TYR A 46 -12.06 -17.06 -11.03
C TYR A 46 -12.73 -17.82 -12.19
N GLU A 47 -12.27 -17.60 -13.42
CA GLU A 47 -12.80 -18.25 -14.62
C GLU A 47 -12.63 -19.78 -14.59
N LYS A 48 -11.50 -20.27 -14.08
CA LYS A 48 -11.25 -21.71 -13.90
C LYS A 48 -12.25 -22.33 -12.92
N ILE A 49 -12.55 -21.65 -11.81
CA ILE A 49 -13.54 -22.10 -10.81
C ILE A 49 -14.94 -22.13 -11.44
N ASP A 50 -15.35 -21.04 -12.10
CA ASP A 50 -16.67 -20.95 -12.73
C ASP A 50 -16.85 -22.00 -13.85
N SER A 51 -15.87 -22.13 -14.74
CA SER A 51 -15.91 -23.08 -15.85
C SER A 51 -15.94 -24.53 -15.36
N THR A 52 -15.11 -24.87 -14.38
CA THR A 52 -15.07 -26.24 -13.83
C THR A 52 -16.35 -26.56 -13.06
N SER A 53 -16.89 -25.62 -12.28
CA SER A 53 -18.15 -25.85 -11.54
C SER A 53 -19.36 -25.97 -12.47
N LYS A 54 -19.39 -25.21 -13.57
CA LYS A 54 -20.40 -25.40 -14.66
C LYS A 54 -20.27 -26.76 -15.33
N LEU A 55 -19.05 -27.24 -15.58
CA LEU A 55 -18.83 -28.55 -16.19
C LEU A 55 -19.32 -29.67 -15.26
N ILE A 56 -19.03 -29.61 -13.95
CA ILE A 56 -19.50 -30.59 -12.96
C ILE A 56 -21.03 -30.66 -12.96
N LEU A 57 -21.71 -29.51 -12.99
CA LEU A 57 -23.18 -29.48 -13.05
C LEU A 57 -23.72 -30.10 -14.35
N LYS A 58 -23.15 -29.72 -15.51
CA LYS A 58 -23.55 -30.28 -16.81
C LYS A 58 -23.33 -31.79 -16.90
N LEU A 59 -22.27 -32.31 -16.32
CA LEU A 59 -22.00 -33.75 -16.29
C LEU A 59 -23.06 -34.49 -15.46
N ALA A 60 -23.49 -33.91 -14.33
CA ALA A 60 -24.58 -34.46 -13.52
C ALA A 60 -25.94 -34.44 -14.24
N ASP A 61 -26.24 -33.38 -14.99
CA ASP A 61 -27.51 -33.27 -15.72
C ASP A 61 -27.59 -34.21 -16.95
N ASN A 62 -26.45 -34.54 -17.55
CA ASN A 62 -26.38 -35.42 -18.72
C ASN A 62 -26.33 -36.91 -18.38
N ASP A 63 -25.99 -37.26 -17.14
CA ASP A 63 -25.94 -38.66 -16.69
C ASP A 63 -27.35 -39.16 -16.30
N LYS A 64 -28.03 -39.77 -17.27
CA LYS A 64 -29.36 -40.37 -17.09
C LYS A 64 -29.39 -41.57 -16.13
N THR A 65 -28.23 -42.07 -15.70
CA THR A 65 -28.09 -43.20 -14.76
C THR A 65 -27.71 -42.78 -13.34
N SER A 66 -27.48 -41.48 -13.12
CA SER A 66 -26.97 -40.94 -11.87
C SER A 66 -27.95 -41.07 -10.69
N ASP A 67 -27.45 -41.56 -9.55
CA ASP A 67 -28.10 -41.48 -8.24
C ASP A 67 -28.45 -40.01 -7.93
N ASN A 68 -29.65 -39.75 -7.40
CA ASN A 68 -30.10 -38.42 -6.98
C ASN A 68 -29.09 -37.74 -6.03
N ARG A 69 -28.35 -38.53 -5.22
CA ARG A 69 -27.28 -38.03 -4.34
C ARG A 69 -26.11 -37.40 -5.09
N TYR A 70 -25.72 -37.93 -6.25
CA TYR A 70 -24.63 -37.37 -7.06
C TYR A 70 -25.03 -36.03 -7.69
N ALA A 71 -26.27 -35.92 -8.18
CA ALA A 71 -26.81 -34.67 -8.70
C ALA A 71 -26.89 -33.58 -7.61
N ILE A 72 -27.33 -33.94 -6.39
CA ILE A 72 -27.33 -33.04 -5.22
C ILE A 72 -25.92 -32.57 -4.88
N LEU A 73 -24.94 -33.47 -4.83
CA LEU A 73 -23.54 -33.12 -4.58
C LEU A 73 -23.00 -32.12 -5.60
N CYS A 74 -23.25 -32.35 -6.89
CA CYS A 74 -22.79 -31.46 -7.96
C CYS A 74 -23.42 -30.07 -7.87
N ARG A 75 -24.71 -29.98 -7.52
CA ARG A 75 -25.38 -28.69 -7.23
C ARG A 75 -24.76 -28.00 -6.03
N ASN A 76 -24.48 -28.71 -4.95
CA ASN A 76 -23.84 -28.15 -3.76
C ASN A 76 -22.44 -27.61 -4.07
N ILE A 77 -21.63 -28.33 -4.87
CA ILE A 77 -20.31 -27.87 -5.33
C ILE A 77 -20.45 -26.57 -6.13
N ARG A 78 -21.45 -26.47 -7.03
CA ARG A 78 -21.71 -25.26 -7.81
C ARG A 78 -22.14 -24.09 -6.92
N THR A 79 -23.08 -24.32 -6.00
CA THR A 79 -23.56 -23.30 -5.06
C THR A 79 -22.42 -22.76 -4.22
N TYR A 80 -21.61 -23.64 -3.64
CA TYR A 80 -20.42 -23.25 -2.87
C TYR A 80 -19.45 -22.43 -3.71
N SER A 81 -19.13 -22.89 -4.93
CA SER A 81 -18.24 -22.17 -5.84
C SER A 81 -18.76 -20.76 -6.15
N LEU A 82 -20.05 -20.62 -6.45
CA LEU A 82 -20.67 -19.32 -6.71
C LEU A 82 -20.62 -18.39 -5.49
N GLN A 83 -20.93 -18.91 -4.30
CA GLN A 83 -20.87 -18.14 -3.07
C GLN A 83 -19.45 -17.65 -2.78
N SER A 84 -18.43 -18.51 -2.96
CA SER A 84 -17.04 -18.10 -2.82
C SER A 84 -16.68 -16.99 -3.81
N LEU A 85 -17.03 -17.16 -5.09
CA LEU A 85 -16.77 -16.17 -6.13
C LEU A 85 -17.49 -14.83 -5.87
N GLN A 86 -18.70 -14.84 -5.30
CA GLN A 86 -19.41 -13.61 -4.92
C GLN A 86 -18.74 -12.90 -3.75
N SER A 87 -18.38 -13.63 -2.69
CA SER A 87 -17.62 -13.09 -1.55
C SER A 87 -16.31 -12.44 -2.01
N PHE A 88 -15.64 -13.08 -2.96
CA PHE A 88 -14.43 -12.57 -3.60
C PHE A 88 -14.68 -11.30 -4.43
N ALA A 89 -15.75 -11.23 -5.20
CA ALA A 89 -16.08 -10.04 -5.99
C ALA A 89 -16.39 -8.84 -5.08
N ILE A 90 -17.05 -9.07 -3.94
CA ILE A 90 -17.37 -8.03 -2.95
C ILE A 90 -16.10 -7.50 -2.27
N SER A 91 -15.15 -8.39 -1.94
CA SER A 91 -13.93 -8.00 -1.23
C SER A 91 -12.85 -7.39 -2.12
N THR A 92 -12.91 -7.62 -3.44
CA THR A 92 -11.89 -7.17 -4.38
C THR A 92 -12.12 -5.71 -4.75
N LYS A 93 -11.24 -4.83 -4.26
CA LYS A 93 -11.23 -3.41 -4.66
C LYS A 93 -11.02 -3.29 -6.18
N ARG A 94 -11.63 -2.29 -6.82
CA ARG A 94 -11.38 -1.98 -8.23
C ARG A 94 -9.91 -1.63 -8.42
N ILE A 95 -9.33 -1.98 -9.57
CA ILE A 95 -8.01 -1.50 -9.96
C ILE A 95 -8.02 0.03 -9.96
N PRO A 96 -7.13 0.70 -9.21
CA PRO A 96 -7.00 2.15 -9.23
C PRO A 96 -6.72 2.67 -10.63
N THR A 97 -7.31 3.82 -10.98
CA THR A 97 -6.96 4.51 -12.23
C THR A 97 -5.65 5.28 -12.08
N GLU A 98 -5.03 5.64 -13.20
CA GLU A 98 -3.82 6.48 -13.18
C GLU A 98 -4.07 7.81 -12.45
N ASP A 99 -5.27 8.37 -12.62
CA ASP A 99 -5.70 9.60 -11.93
C ASP A 99 -5.88 9.41 -10.42
N ASP A 100 -6.35 8.23 -9.97
CA ASP A 100 -6.45 7.92 -8.54
C ASP A 100 -5.06 7.86 -7.91
N ILE A 101 -4.12 7.18 -8.57
CA ILE A 101 -2.73 7.03 -8.11
C ILE A 101 -2.03 8.38 -8.11
N LYS A 102 -2.22 9.18 -9.18
CA LYS A 102 -1.64 10.52 -9.28
C LYS A 102 -2.16 11.41 -8.16
N ARG A 103 -3.47 11.43 -7.89
CA ARG A 103 -4.05 12.20 -6.79
C ARG A 103 -3.50 11.76 -5.43
N ALA A 104 -3.38 10.46 -5.19
CA ALA A 104 -2.81 9.94 -3.95
C ALA A 104 -1.34 10.34 -3.77
N CYS A 105 -0.54 10.29 -4.84
CA CYS A 105 0.86 10.72 -4.82
C CYS A 105 1.00 12.23 -4.57
N ASP A 106 0.21 13.04 -5.27
CA ASP A 106 0.18 14.49 -5.11
C ASP A 106 -0.24 14.87 -3.67
N GLU A 107 -1.25 14.19 -3.12
CA GLU A 107 -1.72 14.42 -1.75
C GLU A 107 -0.69 14.00 -0.70
N LYS A 108 -0.04 12.84 -0.85
CA LYS A 108 1.04 12.40 0.04
C LYS A 108 2.18 13.40 0.06
N LYS A 109 2.59 13.89 -1.12
CA LYS A 109 3.64 14.91 -1.26
C LYS A 109 3.21 16.23 -0.60
N ARG A 110 1.95 16.63 -0.75
CA ARG A 110 1.40 17.83 -0.08
C ARG A 110 1.49 17.70 1.44
N LEU A 111 1.04 16.57 2.00
CA LEU A 111 1.08 16.31 3.44
C LEU A 111 2.51 16.26 3.97
N GLU A 112 3.45 15.66 3.23
CA GLU A 112 4.87 15.64 3.61
C GLU A 112 5.45 17.06 3.62
N ASN A 113 5.16 17.86 2.59
CA ASN A 113 5.59 19.26 2.52
C ASN A 113 4.99 20.07 3.67
N GLU A 114 3.72 19.89 3.99
CA GLU A 114 3.06 20.56 5.13
C GLU A 114 3.68 20.16 6.46
N ARG A 115 3.98 18.86 6.64
CA ARG A 115 4.67 18.36 7.83
C ARG A 115 6.08 18.95 7.95
N MET A 116 6.82 19.06 6.85
CA MET A 116 8.14 19.68 6.82
C MET A 116 8.09 21.19 7.08
N ALA A 117 7.10 21.89 6.53
CA ALA A 117 6.87 23.31 6.80
C ALA A 117 6.53 23.57 8.28
N GLN A 118 5.63 22.76 8.85
CA GLN A 118 5.31 22.79 10.27
C GLN A 118 6.56 22.51 11.13
N PHE A 119 7.34 21.49 10.77
CA PHE A 119 8.58 21.18 11.48
C PHE A 119 9.59 22.32 11.41
N ALA A 120 9.78 22.93 10.24
CA ALA A 120 10.69 24.07 10.08
C ALA A 120 10.32 25.27 10.95
N SER A 121 9.02 25.47 11.22
CA SER A 121 8.59 26.53 12.15
C SER A 121 9.10 26.33 13.58
N THR A 122 9.48 25.10 13.96
CA THR A 122 10.09 24.78 15.25
C THR A 122 11.59 25.03 15.29
N ILE A 123 12.25 25.14 14.13
CA ILE A 123 13.68 25.38 14.03
C ILE A 123 13.98 26.86 14.31
N PRO A 124 14.87 27.17 15.27
CA PRO A 124 15.31 28.54 15.51
C PRO A 124 15.85 29.21 14.23
N GLY A 125 15.37 30.42 13.93
CA GLY A 125 15.71 31.16 12.71
C GLY A 125 14.78 30.89 11.52
N LEU A 126 13.92 29.86 11.57
CA LEU A 126 12.98 29.53 10.48
C LEU A 126 11.51 29.80 10.81
N SER A 127 11.18 30.22 12.03
CA SER A 127 9.80 30.49 12.48
C SER A 127 9.01 31.51 11.63
N GLY A 128 9.71 32.41 10.92
CA GLY A 128 9.10 33.42 10.06
C GLY A 128 8.65 32.94 8.67
N TYR A 129 9.00 31.71 8.26
CA TYR A 129 8.77 31.23 6.89
C TYR A 129 7.38 30.64 6.63
N GLY A 130 6.50 30.62 7.64
CA GLY A 130 5.07 30.29 7.47
C GLY A 130 4.82 29.04 6.62
N SER A 131 4.31 29.25 5.39
CA SER A 131 3.91 28.21 4.45
C SER A 131 4.97 27.84 3.39
N GLY A 132 6.16 28.44 3.40
CA GLY A 132 7.14 28.24 2.33
C GLY A 132 8.57 28.50 2.76
N ILE A 133 9.30 27.42 3.02
CA ILE A 133 10.75 27.47 3.25
C ILE A 133 11.43 27.69 1.88
N PRO A 134 12.45 28.55 1.77
CA PRO A 134 13.24 28.68 0.56
C PRO A 134 13.79 27.33 0.11
N VAL A 135 13.69 27.01 -1.18
CA VAL A 135 14.19 25.75 -1.77
C VAL A 135 15.66 25.49 -1.40
N LYS A 136 16.49 26.54 -1.29
CA LYS A 136 17.90 26.43 -0.87
C LYS A 136 18.09 25.92 0.57
N LEU A 137 17.07 26.02 1.42
CA LEU A 137 17.08 25.59 2.81
C LEU A 137 16.38 24.24 3.02
N GLU A 138 15.56 23.76 2.08
CA GLU A 138 14.87 22.47 2.18
C GLU A 138 15.79 21.29 2.54
N PRO A 139 16.99 21.12 1.93
CA PRO A 139 17.88 20.02 2.30
C PRO A 139 18.37 20.10 3.75
N PHE A 140 18.60 21.31 4.26
CA PHE A 140 19.05 21.53 5.64
C PHE A 140 17.93 21.26 6.63
N VAL A 141 16.70 21.67 6.33
CA VAL A 141 15.53 21.35 7.15
C VAL A 141 15.29 19.84 7.17
N HIS A 142 15.41 19.17 6.02
CA HIS A 142 15.26 17.73 5.95
C HIS A 142 16.33 17.00 6.77
N GLN A 143 17.59 17.44 6.68
CA GLN A 143 18.67 16.88 7.49
C GLN A 143 18.45 17.13 8.99
N TYR A 144 18.00 18.33 9.36
CA TYR A 144 17.68 18.67 10.75
C TYR A 144 16.58 17.74 11.28
N TYR A 145 15.51 17.54 10.51
CA TYR A 145 14.43 16.60 10.85
C TYR A 145 14.96 15.18 11.10
N GLN A 146 15.79 14.66 10.19
CA GLN A 146 16.36 13.32 10.35
C GLN A 146 17.21 13.21 11.63
N VAL A 147 18.09 14.18 11.88
CA VAL A 147 18.94 14.18 13.08
C VAL A 147 18.10 14.26 14.35
N THR A 148 17.01 15.04 14.36
CA THR A 148 16.06 15.07 15.49
C THR A 148 15.43 13.69 15.74
N GLN A 149 15.02 12.98 14.69
CA GLN A 149 14.45 11.62 14.83
C GLN A 149 15.48 10.62 15.37
N PHE A 150 16.72 10.66 14.88
CA PHE A 150 17.79 9.82 15.44
C PHE A 150 18.11 10.16 16.90
N LEU A 151 18.06 11.44 17.27
CA LEU A 151 18.29 11.90 18.63
C LEU A 151 17.20 11.39 19.58
N GLU A 152 15.93 11.45 19.17
CA GLU A 152 14.81 10.87 19.93
C GLU A 152 15.02 9.38 20.17
N GLN A 153 15.40 8.63 19.13
CA GLN A 153 15.67 7.20 19.24
C GLN A 153 16.89 6.91 20.15
N ALA A 154 17.98 7.67 20.02
CA ALA A 154 19.15 7.53 20.87
C ALA A 154 18.85 7.81 22.35
N LYS A 155 17.95 8.77 22.63
CA LYS A 155 17.43 9.07 23.98
C LYS A 155 16.63 7.90 24.55
N LEU A 156 15.72 7.31 23.75
CA LEU A 156 14.96 6.13 24.15
C LEU A 156 15.87 4.93 24.46
N ASP A 157 16.93 4.76 23.67
CA ASP A 157 17.86 3.63 23.80
C ASP A 157 19.02 3.89 24.79
N GLY A 158 19.09 5.08 25.40
CA GLY A 158 20.11 5.44 26.39
C GLY A 158 21.54 5.55 25.84
N ARG A 159 21.72 5.73 24.52
CA ARG A 159 23.04 5.82 23.87
C ARG A 159 23.65 7.22 24.03
N ARG A 160 24.32 7.46 25.16
CA ARG A 160 24.86 8.78 25.53
C ARG A 160 25.82 9.42 24.51
N GLU A 161 26.75 8.63 23.95
CA GLU A 161 27.73 9.15 22.98
C GLU A 161 27.06 9.61 21.66
N ASP A 162 26.04 8.88 21.23
CA ASP A 162 25.24 9.25 20.06
C ASP A 162 24.42 10.52 20.33
N ILE A 163 23.86 10.67 21.53
CA ILE A 163 23.09 11.86 21.92
C ILE A 163 23.95 13.11 21.82
N GLU A 164 25.15 13.11 22.42
CA GLU A 164 26.06 14.26 22.38
C GLU A 164 26.48 14.62 20.95
N SER A 165 26.79 13.59 20.15
CA SER A 165 27.18 13.77 18.74
C SER A 165 26.04 14.34 17.89
N LEU A 166 24.82 13.82 18.05
CA LEU A 166 23.64 14.27 17.31
C LEU A 166 23.21 15.69 17.74
N GLU A 167 23.32 16.04 19.02
CA GLU A 167 23.08 17.41 19.50
C GLU A 167 24.08 18.41 18.92
N MET A 168 25.34 18.00 18.74
CA MET A 168 26.34 18.85 18.09
C MET A 168 26.02 19.05 16.60
N ASN A 169 25.60 17.99 15.90
CA ASN A 169 25.17 18.07 14.50
C ASN A 169 23.99 19.05 14.33
N LEU A 170 23.00 19.05 15.24
CA LEU A 170 21.87 20.00 15.20
C LEU A 170 22.34 21.46 15.32
N LYS A 171 23.27 21.74 16.24
CA LYS A 171 23.83 23.10 16.39
C LYS A 171 24.59 23.56 15.15
N GLU A 172 25.30 22.66 14.49
CA GLU A 172 26.00 22.97 13.23
C GLU A 172 25.01 23.25 12.09
N LEU A 173 23.94 22.45 11.98
CA LEU A 173 22.88 22.67 11.00
C LEU A 173 22.16 24.01 11.22
N GLU A 174 21.87 24.39 12.47
CA GLU A 174 21.31 25.71 12.81
C GLU A 174 22.23 26.85 12.35
N ARG A 175 23.54 26.74 12.59
CA ARG A 175 24.50 27.75 12.13
C ARG A 175 24.53 27.84 10.61
N ALA A 176 24.49 26.71 9.91
CA ALA A 176 24.47 26.67 8.45
C ALA A 176 23.18 27.31 7.89
N ILE A 177 22.02 27.00 8.46
CA ILE A 177 20.73 27.59 8.08
C ILE A 177 20.78 29.12 8.23
N ASN A 178 21.20 29.62 9.40
CA ASN A 178 21.32 31.06 9.64
C ASN A 178 22.31 31.73 8.66
N ALA A 179 23.46 31.09 8.40
CA ALA A 179 24.44 31.62 7.46
C ALA A 179 23.91 31.70 6.01
N ILE A 180 23.07 30.76 5.58
CA ILE A 180 22.47 30.74 4.24
C ILE A 180 21.30 31.73 4.12
N GLN A 181 20.59 32.01 5.20
CA GLN A 181 19.53 33.02 5.23
C GLN A 181 20.08 34.44 5.01
N HIS A 182 21.24 34.75 5.59
CA HIS A 182 21.87 36.06 5.50
C HIS A 182 22.84 36.23 4.31
N LYS A 183 22.87 35.25 3.38
CA LYS A 183 23.57 35.29 2.10
C LYS A 183 22.59 35.42 0.95
#